data_AF-A0AA96Y0W8-F1
#
_entry.id   AF-A0AA96Y0W8-F1
#
_cell.length_a   1.000
_cell.length_b   1.000
_cell.length_c   1.000
_cell.angle_alpha   90.00
_cell.angle_beta   90.00
_cell.angle_gamma   90.00
#
_symmetry.space_group_name_H-M   'P 1'
#
loop_
_entity.id
_entity.type
_entity.pdbx_description
1 polymer ?
#
loop_
_entity_poly.entity_id
_entity_poly.type
_entity_poly.pdbx_seq_one_letter_code
_entity_poly.pdbx_strand_id
1 'polypeptide(L)'
;MANEVYANNMEVSCKAADGKSIACFPDVCFTPPQAPPTPLGVPIPYPNTGLAKDTTRGTRTVKISGKEAMLKDKSYFKTSYGDEAGNAPKKGIITGKIKGKVYFTAWSMNVKFEAENVVRNMDLTTHNHGSTSNTGPWPYQDAIAMDTAGHPCQPMANDIKTQCSGATDKSDKCCSSRKCLLMPKTPNRCCDGADGKPMTGHHLLPSKEFVAHVNRGSADAATNYESDKAPCLCVEGHSHALRTEHGQVGCNYTVERNAWLANPANRGKAYTLAVGCEIGAKSAVGKVNVPPGATGCNKECLQKQLENGHQKMELTIKPNDPLPRAKQPPPAIVLDD
;
A
#
# COMPACT_ATOMS: atom_id res chain seq x y z
N MET A 1 1.41 -19.24 -0.85
CA MET A 1 0.74 -18.26 -1.74
C MET A 1 0.43 -17.01 -0.93
N ALA A 2 0.24 -15.85 -1.56
CA ALA A 2 -0.46 -14.74 -0.91
C ALA A 2 -1.87 -15.25 -0.51
N ASN A 3 -2.28 -15.04 0.73
CA ASN A 3 -3.55 -15.51 1.26
C ASN A 3 -4.68 -14.48 1.09
N GLU A 4 -4.37 -13.37 0.41
CA GLU A 4 -5.30 -12.34 -0.04
C GLU A 4 -6.08 -11.64 1.08
N VAL A 5 -5.64 -11.78 2.34
CA VAL A 5 -6.22 -11.09 3.50
C VAL A 5 -5.34 -9.89 3.85
N TYR A 6 -5.88 -8.70 3.68
CA TYR A 6 -5.14 -7.45 3.85
C TYR A 6 -5.68 -6.64 5.03
N ALA A 7 -4.76 -6.01 5.76
CA ALA A 7 -5.08 -4.98 6.74
C ALA A 7 -4.32 -3.72 6.35
N ASN A 8 -5.03 -2.59 6.23
CA ASN A 8 -4.46 -1.33 5.75
C ASN A 8 -3.74 -1.46 4.38
N ASN A 9 -4.21 -2.36 3.50
CA ASN A 9 -3.64 -2.70 2.19
C ASN A 9 -2.30 -3.46 2.21
N MET A 10 -1.88 -3.93 3.38
CA MET A 10 -0.70 -4.75 3.58
C MET A 10 -1.15 -6.15 4.00
N GLU A 11 -0.61 -7.20 3.37
CA GLU A 11 -1.06 -8.57 3.65
C GLU A 11 -0.84 -8.90 5.11
N VAL A 12 -1.85 -9.49 5.75
CA VAL A 12 -1.76 -9.96 7.13
C VAL A 12 -0.88 -11.20 7.17
N SER A 13 0.19 -11.14 7.98
CA SER A 13 1.08 -12.27 8.16
C SER A 13 0.34 -13.43 8.83
N CYS A 14 0.37 -14.59 8.21
CA CYS A 14 -0.18 -15.82 8.76
C CYS A 14 0.69 -17.01 8.39
N LYS A 15 0.47 -18.15 9.07
CA LYS A 15 1.29 -19.35 8.87
C LYS A 15 1.21 -19.95 7.46
N ALA A 16 0.14 -19.67 6.72
CA ALA A 16 0.00 -20.11 5.34
C ALA A 16 0.67 -19.15 4.32
N ALA A 17 1.14 -17.98 4.76
CA ALA A 17 1.74 -16.97 3.90
C ALA A 17 3.15 -17.33 3.46
N ASP A 18 3.54 -16.78 2.30
CA ASP A 18 4.90 -16.88 1.77
C ASP A 18 5.81 -15.74 2.26
N GLY A 19 5.28 -14.86 3.10
CA GLY A 19 6.01 -13.71 3.60
C GLY A 19 7.25 -14.08 4.42
N LYS A 20 8.24 -13.20 4.37
CA LYS A 20 9.57 -13.44 4.89
C LYS A 20 10.25 -12.13 5.28
N SER A 21 11.01 -12.16 6.37
CA SER A 21 11.99 -11.12 6.68
C SER A 21 13.35 -11.62 6.22
N ILE A 22 13.81 -11.16 5.05
CA ILE A 22 15.00 -11.70 4.38
C ILE A 22 16.26 -10.98 4.85
N ALA A 23 17.31 -11.74 5.15
CA ALA A 23 18.67 -11.24 5.35
C ALA A 23 18.76 -10.03 6.30
N CYS A 24 18.08 -10.12 7.45
CA CYS A 24 18.28 -9.21 8.57
C CYS A 24 19.75 -9.21 8.96
N PHE A 25 20.41 -8.06 8.78
CA PHE A 25 21.86 -7.93 8.89
C PHE A 25 22.22 -6.61 9.59
N PRO A 26 23.26 -6.58 10.44
CA PRO A 26 24.10 -7.72 10.84
C PRO A 26 23.51 -8.53 12.01
N ASP A 27 23.57 -9.86 11.90
CA ASP A 27 23.41 -10.79 13.03
C ASP A 27 24.79 -11.30 13.47
N VAL A 28 25.43 -10.60 14.41
CA VAL A 28 26.81 -10.91 14.80
C VAL A 28 26.84 -12.14 15.70
N CYS A 29 27.44 -13.22 15.19
CA CYS A 29 27.62 -14.47 15.91
C CYS A 29 29.09 -14.88 15.96
N PHE A 30 29.49 -15.54 17.03
CA PHE A 30 30.83 -16.07 17.18
C PHE A 30 30.99 -17.37 16.39
N THR A 31 31.97 -17.36 15.50
CA THR A 31 32.28 -18.46 14.58
C THR A 31 33.49 -19.23 15.09
N PRO A 32 33.48 -20.58 15.09
CA PRO A 32 34.65 -21.36 15.46
C PRO A 32 35.86 -21.00 14.56
N PRO A 33 37.03 -20.67 15.13
CA PRO A 33 38.22 -20.34 14.35
C PRO A 33 38.79 -21.60 13.69
N GLN A 34 39.36 -21.47 12.48
CA GLN A 34 40.00 -22.60 11.79
C GLN A 34 41.39 -22.93 12.38
N ALA A 35 42.14 -21.95 12.92
CA ALA A 35 43.36 -22.13 13.73
C ALA A 35 43.93 -20.78 14.25
N PRO A 36 44.62 -20.72 15.41
CA PRO A 36 44.47 -21.58 16.60
C PRO A 36 43.19 -21.21 17.39
N PRO A 37 42.73 -22.05 18.34
CA PRO A 37 41.47 -21.86 19.05
C PRO A 37 41.46 -20.58 19.89
N THR A 38 40.69 -19.56 19.50
CA THR A 38 40.27 -18.50 20.42
C THR A 38 39.13 -19.04 21.30
N PRO A 39 39.15 -18.81 22.63
CA PRO A 39 38.17 -19.43 23.55
C PRO A 39 36.71 -19.09 23.26
N LEU A 40 36.45 -17.93 22.65
CA LEU A 40 35.09 -17.41 22.40
C LEU A 40 34.66 -17.48 20.92
N GLY A 41 35.56 -17.78 19.99
CA GLY A 41 35.32 -17.67 18.54
C GLY A 41 35.61 -16.28 17.95
N VAL A 42 35.44 -16.14 16.64
CA VAL A 42 35.58 -14.87 15.91
C VAL A 42 34.20 -14.27 15.63
N PRO A 43 33.91 -13.02 16.04
CA PRO A 43 32.62 -12.40 15.76
C PRO A 43 32.49 -12.08 14.26
N ILE A 44 31.51 -12.71 13.60
CA ILE A 44 31.23 -12.54 12.17
C ILE A 44 29.76 -12.13 12.01
N PRO A 45 29.46 -11.09 11.21
CA PRO A 45 28.08 -10.72 10.91
C PRO A 45 27.46 -11.68 9.89
N TYR A 46 26.31 -12.25 10.23
CA TYR A 46 25.54 -13.15 9.37
C TYR A 46 24.24 -12.48 8.88
N PRO A 47 23.74 -12.83 7.69
CA PRO A 47 22.38 -12.52 7.30
C PRO A 47 21.42 -13.52 7.95
N ASN A 48 20.34 -13.04 8.59
CA ASN A 48 19.35 -13.92 9.21
C ASN A 48 17.95 -13.75 8.60
N THR A 49 17.26 -14.86 8.32
CA THR A 49 15.97 -14.87 7.63
C THR A 49 14.89 -15.51 8.50
N GLY A 50 13.72 -14.87 8.56
CA GLY A 50 12.51 -15.36 9.24
C GLY A 50 11.40 -15.63 8.23
N LEU A 51 10.62 -16.70 8.44
CA LEU A 51 9.61 -17.16 7.49
C LEU A 51 8.21 -17.24 8.13
N ALA A 52 7.18 -16.76 7.44
CA ALA A 52 5.80 -16.78 7.93
C ALA A 52 5.28 -18.19 8.21
N LYS A 53 5.71 -19.19 7.44
CA LYS A 53 5.39 -20.61 7.69
C LYS A 53 5.77 -21.11 9.10
N ASP A 54 6.72 -20.42 9.74
CA ASP A 54 7.21 -20.72 11.08
C ASP A 54 6.42 -20.00 12.19
N THR A 55 5.35 -19.29 11.85
CA THR A 55 4.40 -18.69 12.81
C THR A 55 3.98 -19.70 13.86
N THR A 56 4.03 -19.25 15.12
CA THR A 56 3.64 -19.99 16.31
C THR A 56 2.95 -19.03 17.29
N ARG A 57 1.99 -19.54 18.07
CA ARG A 57 1.14 -18.75 18.98
C ARG A 57 0.35 -17.65 18.27
N GLY A 58 -0.14 -17.95 17.07
CA GLY A 58 -1.08 -17.12 16.32
C GLY A 58 -2.51 -17.22 16.87
N THR A 59 -3.45 -16.68 16.08
CA THR A 59 -4.89 -16.72 16.37
C THR A 59 -5.43 -18.13 16.55
N ARG A 60 -6.35 -18.28 17.50
CA ARG A 60 -7.04 -19.54 17.78
C ARG A 60 -8.33 -19.69 16.96
N THR A 61 -9.14 -18.64 16.88
CA THR A 61 -10.47 -18.65 16.25
C THR A 61 -10.44 -18.09 14.84
N VAL A 62 -9.71 -16.99 14.62
CA VAL A 62 -9.58 -16.42 13.26
C VAL A 62 -8.58 -17.25 12.47
N LYS A 63 -8.94 -17.65 11.24
CA LYS A 63 -8.05 -18.42 10.35
C LYS A 63 -7.92 -17.72 9.01
N ILE A 64 -6.69 -17.63 8.50
CA ILE A 64 -6.38 -17.23 7.14
C ILE A 64 -5.87 -18.48 6.42
N SER A 65 -6.49 -18.86 5.31
CA SER A 65 -6.20 -20.11 4.58
C SER A 65 -6.16 -21.35 5.50
N GLY A 66 -7.10 -21.40 6.46
CA GLY A 66 -7.20 -22.49 7.43
C GLY A 66 -6.10 -22.52 8.50
N LYS A 67 -5.21 -21.52 8.56
CA LYS A 67 -4.10 -21.45 9.52
C LYS A 67 -4.15 -20.20 10.40
N GLU A 68 -3.38 -20.23 11.48
CA GLU A 68 -3.27 -19.14 12.45
C GLU A 68 -2.62 -17.88 11.83
N ALA A 69 -3.14 -16.71 12.17
CA ALA A 69 -2.61 -15.40 11.83
C ALA A 69 -1.74 -14.84 12.96
N MET A 70 -0.78 -13.98 12.64
CA MET A 70 0.15 -13.40 13.61
C MET A 70 -0.50 -12.25 14.40
N LEU A 71 -0.31 -12.27 15.71
CA LEU A 71 -0.78 -11.27 16.66
C LEU A 71 0.39 -10.52 17.30
N LYS A 72 0.20 -9.22 17.48
CA LYS A 72 1.07 -8.34 18.27
C LYS A 72 1.45 -8.98 19.61
N ASP A 73 2.73 -8.91 19.97
CA ASP A 73 3.33 -9.30 21.26
C ASP A 73 3.06 -10.74 21.74
N LYS A 74 2.38 -11.57 20.94
CA LYS A 74 2.03 -12.96 21.28
C LYS A 74 2.66 -13.96 20.33
N SER A 75 2.59 -13.67 19.03
CA SER A 75 3.05 -14.57 17.99
C SER A 75 4.49 -14.28 17.56
N TYR A 76 5.17 -15.29 17.04
CA TYR A 76 6.54 -15.19 16.54
C TYR A 76 6.81 -16.26 15.50
N PHE A 77 7.87 -16.10 14.71
CA PHE A 77 8.43 -17.20 13.93
C PHE A 77 9.34 -18.03 14.82
N LYS A 78 9.13 -19.35 14.88
CA LYS A 78 9.80 -20.24 15.84
C LYS A 78 11.31 -20.31 15.69
N THR A 79 11.84 -20.00 14.50
CA THR A 79 13.25 -20.10 14.17
C THR A 79 13.60 -19.07 13.09
N SER A 80 14.87 -18.68 13.08
CA SER A 80 15.51 -17.92 12.03
C SER A 80 16.60 -18.79 11.34
N TYR A 81 17.12 -18.36 10.19
CA TYR A 81 18.04 -19.12 9.33
C TYR A 81 19.13 -18.23 8.72
N GLY A 82 20.36 -18.74 8.63
CA GLY A 82 21.51 -18.08 7.98
C GLY A 82 22.67 -17.77 8.94
N ASP A 83 22.49 -17.99 10.23
CA ASP A 83 23.48 -17.77 11.30
C ASP A 83 24.11 -19.08 11.81
N GLU A 84 23.84 -20.23 11.17
CA GLU A 84 24.24 -21.56 11.68
C GLU A 84 25.76 -21.76 11.79
N ALA A 85 26.55 -21.04 10.99
CA ALA A 85 28.00 -21.09 11.06
C ALA A 85 28.57 -20.41 12.32
N GLY A 86 27.79 -19.49 12.93
CA GLY A 86 28.12 -18.82 14.19
C GLY A 86 27.96 -19.70 15.43
N ASN A 87 28.38 -20.97 15.36
CA ASN A 87 28.16 -21.99 16.39
C ASN A 87 29.37 -22.19 17.32
N ALA A 88 30.12 -21.13 17.63
CA ALA A 88 31.05 -21.16 18.76
C ALA A 88 30.27 -21.23 20.09
N PRO A 89 30.90 -21.57 21.24
CA PRO A 89 30.20 -21.71 22.52
C PRO A 89 29.32 -20.51 22.89
N LYS A 90 29.75 -19.28 22.55
CA LYS A 90 29.02 -18.05 22.83
C LYS A 90 27.90 -17.74 21.81
N LYS A 91 27.96 -18.24 20.56
CA LYS A 91 26.96 -17.99 19.51
C LYS A 91 26.68 -16.50 19.25
N GLY A 92 25.43 -16.05 19.19
CA GLY A 92 25.06 -14.63 19.05
C GLY A 92 25.67 -13.76 20.15
N ILE A 93 26.26 -12.63 19.75
CA ILE A 93 27.00 -11.74 20.67
C ILE A 93 26.13 -11.22 21.83
N ILE A 94 24.86 -10.91 21.56
CA ILE A 94 23.88 -10.47 22.55
C ILE A 94 23.15 -11.69 23.14
N THR A 95 22.60 -12.55 22.28
CA THR A 95 21.56 -13.50 22.70
C THR A 95 22.10 -14.85 23.17
N GLY A 96 23.35 -15.16 22.86
CA GLY A 96 23.90 -16.49 23.13
C GLY A 96 23.27 -17.59 22.27
N LYS A 97 22.58 -17.24 21.17
CA LYS A 97 21.84 -18.18 20.32
C LYS A 97 22.21 -18.03 18.84
N ILE A 98 21.90 -19.09 18.11
CA ILE A 98 21.72 -19.11 16.66
C ILE A 98 20.34 -19.69 16.41
N LYS A 99 19.74 -19.38 15.27
CA LYS A 99 18.39 -19.85 14.89
C LYS A 99 17.31 -19.48 15.92
N GLY A 100 17.49 -18.37 16.63
CA GLY A 100 16.53 -17.91 17.63
C GLY A 100 15.19 -17.50 17.01
N LYS A 101 14.25 -17.07 17.87
CA LYS A 101 12.91 -16.65 17.40
C LYS A 101 12.98 -15.32 16.64
N VAL A 102 12.00 -15.07 15.79
CA VAL A 102 11.78 -13.76 15.15
C VAL A 102 10.49 -13.15 15.69
N TYR A 103 10.60 -11.94 16.25
CA TYR A 103 9.46 -11.18 16.77
C TYR A 103 9.20 -9.95 15.92
N PHE A 104 7.94 -9.56 15.83
CA PHE A 104 7.54 -8.29 15.23
C PHE A 104 7.58 -7.17 16.25
N THR A 105 8.04 -6.00 15.81
CA THR A 105 8.12 -4.78 16.59
C THR A 105 7.23 -3.66 16.02
N ALA A 106 6.45 -3.96 14.97
CA ALA A 106 5.38 -3.12 14.43
C ALA A 106 4.18 -3.99 14.04
N TRP A 107 3.01 -3.36 13.89
CA TRP A 107 1.71 -4.01 13.64
C TRP A 107 0.69 -2.96 13.19
N SER A 108 -0.52 -3.41 12.81
CA SER A 108 -1.64 -2.53 12.45
C SER A 108 -2.04 -1.59 13.55
N MET A 109 -2.30 -0.32 13.22
CA MET A 109 -2.75 0.65 14.21
C MET A 109 -4.21 0.41 14.65
N ASN A 110 -5.04 -0.19 13.78
CA ASN A 110 -6.49 -0.26 14.00
C ASN A 110 -7.13 -1.61 13.65
N VAL A 111 -6.49 -2.48 12.87
CA VAL A 111 -7.03 -3.81 12.56
C VAL A 111 -6.56 -4.80 13.62
N LYS A 112 -7.52 -5.50 14.24
CA LYS A 112 -7.27 -6.43 15.33
C LYS A 112 -7.96 -7.77 15.09
N PHE A 113 -7.28 -8.86 15.43
CA PHE A 113 -7.86 -10.19 15.60
C PHE A 113 -7.74 -10.60 17.06
N GLU A 114 -8.81 -11.14 17.63
CA GLU A 114 -8.81 -11.60 19.03
C GLU A 114 -8.33 -10.49 20.01
N ALA A 115 -8.80 -9.26 19.78
CA ALA A 115 -8.45 -8.04 20.50
C ALA A 115 -6.98 -7.57 20.36
N GLU A 116 -6.16 -8.25 19.57
CA GLU A 116 -4.76 -7.89 19.35
C GLU A 116 -4.52 -7.38 17.93
N ASN A 117 -3.63 -6.40 17.78
CA ASN A 117 -3.29 -5.85 16.48
C ASN A 117 -2.65 -6.91 15.57
N VAL A 118 -3.06 -6.92 14.31
CA VAL A 118 -2.53 -7.86 13.32
C VAL A 118 -1.20 -7.37 12.76
N VAL A 119 -0.30 -8.30 12.52
CA VAL A 119 0.99 -8.06 11.85
C VAL A 119 0.81 -8.16 10.34
N ARG A 120 1.48 -7.29 9.57
CA ARG A 120 1.33 -7.19 8.12
C ARG A 120 2.66 -7.02 7.39
N ASN A 121 2.62 -7.09 6.06
CA ASN A 121 3.70 -6.64 5.19
C ASN A 121 4.28 -5.28 5.66
N MET A 122 5.59 -5.11 5.57
CA MET A 122 6.40 -3.96 6.00
C MET A 122 6.44 -3.68 7.50
N ASP A 123 5.72 -4.44 8.34
CA ASP A 123 5.92 -4.37 9.78
C ASP A 123 7.33 -4.88 10.14
N LEU A 124 7.98 -4.21 11.09
CA LEU A 124 9.36 -4.49 11.47
C LEU A 124 9.47 -5.76 12.32
N THR A 125 10.60 -6.44 12.19
CA THR A 125 10.97 -7.66 12.89
C THR A 125 12.36 -7.56 13.49
N THR A 126 12.65 -8.40 14.47
CA THR A 126 13.98 -8.55 15.08
C THR A 126 14.28 -10.04 15.23
N HIS A 127 15.53 -10.44 15.05
CA HIS A 127 15.91 -11.83 14.78
C HIS A 127 16.79 -12.45 15.87
N ASN A 128 16.89 -13.77 15.82
CA ASN A 128 17.76 -14.61 16.65
C ASN A 128 17.55 -14.39 18.17
N HIS A 129 16.29 -14.34 18.60
CA HIS A 129 15.96 -14.07 20.00
C HIS A 129 16.25 -15.23 20.95
N GLY A 130 16.84 -14.90 22.10
CA GLY A 130 16.97 -15.78 23.28
C GLY A 130 16.11 -15.35 24.46
N SER A 131 16.14 -14.05 24.74
CA SER A 131 15.25 -13.26 25.62
C SER A 131 15.12 -11.84 25.03
N THR A 132 16.24 -11.30 24.51
CA THR A 132 16.34 -10.11 23.65
C THR A 132 16.75 -10.50 22.23
N SER A 133 16.77 -9.54 21.30
CA SER A 133 17.20 -9.70 19.90
C SER A 133 18.72 -9.66 19.74
N ASN A 134 19.26 -10.39 18.75
CA ASN A 134 20.67 -10.25 18.32
C ASN A 134 20.84 -9.24 17.18
N THR A 135 19.73 -8.79 16.57
CA THR A 135 19.71 -7.85 15.44
C THR A 135 18.87 -6.60 15.75
N GLY A 136 19.09 -5.54 14.96
CA GLY A 136 18.19 -4.38 14.92
C GLY A 136 16.88 -4.65 14.15
N PRO A 137 15.92 -3.71 14.19
CA PRO A 137 14.66 -3.82 13.46
C PRO A 137 14.87 -3.96 11.94
N TRP A 138 14.09 -4.84 11.31
CA TRP A 138 14.19 -5.20 9.89
C TRP A 138 12.81 -5.46 9.26
N PRO A 139 12.53 -4.99 8.05
CA PRO A 139 11.20 -5.14 7.45
C PRO A 139 10.85 -6.60 7.13
N TYR A 140 9.63 -7.00 7.49
CA TYR A 140 8.98 -8.19 6.95
C TYR A 140 8.36 -7.88 5.59
N GLN A 141 8.49 -8.80 4.64
CA GLN A 141 8.00 -8.63 3.28
C GLN A 141 6.92 -9.68 2.98
N ASP A 142 5.79 -9.22 2.48
CA ASP A 142 4.64 -10.03 2.02
C ASP A 142 3.90 -9.27 0.91
N ALA A 143 2.76 -9.76 0.41
CA ALA A 143 2.07 -9.07 -0.67
C ALA A 143 1.46 -7.72 -0.24
N ILE A 144 1.25 -6.87 -1.24
CA ILE A 144 0.41 -5.67 -1.15
C ILE A 144 -0.88 -6.01 -1.88
N ALA A 145 -2.03 -5.49 -1.43
CA ALA A 145 -3.35 -5.83 -2.00
C ALA A 145 -3.45 -5.73 -3.53
N MET A 146 -2.60 -4.87 -4.10
CA MET A 146 -2.54 -4.55 -5.53
C MET A 146 -1.84 -5.62 -6.39
N ASP A 147 -1.01 -6.49 -5.80
CA ASP A 147 -0.21 -7.55 -6.46
C ASP A 147 -0.93 -8.92 -6.49
N THR A 148 -2.17 -8.97 -6.00
CA THR A 148 -2.98 -10.18 -5.95
C THR A 148 -3.28 -10.71 -7.35
N ALA A 149 -3.27 -12.03 -7.55
CA ALA A 149 -3.58 -12.65 -8.84
C ALA A 149 -4.98 -12.26 -9.32
N GLY A 150 -5.09 -11.72 -10.54
CA GLY A 150 -6.36 -11.28 -11.11
C GLY A 150 -6.86 -9.93 -10.58
N HIS A 151 -6.14 -9.26 -9.68
CA HIS A 151 -6.47 -7.90 -9.29
C HIS A 151 -6.18 -6.93 -10.45
N PRO A 152 -7.05 -5.94 -10.75
CA PRO A 152 -6.88 -5.07 -11.91
C PRO A 152 -5.59 -4.23 -11.88
N CYS A 153 -5.01 -4.04 -10.68
CA CYS A 153 -3.72 -3.35 -10.51
C CYS A 153 -2.49 -4.25 -10.55
N GLN A 154 -2.66 -5.56 -10.69
CA GLN A 154 -1.55 -6.51 -10.63
C GLN A 154 -0.44 -6.20 -11.65
N PRO A 155 -0.73 -5.87 -12.93
CA PRO A 155 0.32 -5.55 -13.89
C PRO A 155 1.18 -4.37 -13.43
N MET A 156 0.54 -3.28 -13.00
CA MET A 156 1.23 -2.09 -12.47
C MET A 156 2.03 -2.42 -11.20
N ALA A 157 1.45 -3.20 -10.28
CA ALA A 157 2.13 -3.59 -9.04
C ALA A 157 3.41 -4.40 -9.31
N ASN A 158 3.34 -5.34 -10.26
CA ASN A 158 4.49 -6.13 -10.71
C ASN A 158 5.57 -5.26 -11.37
N ASP A 159 5.16 -4.33 -12.22
CA ASP A 159 6.09 -3.39 -12.87
C ASP A 159 6.82 -2.55 -11.83
N ILE A 160 6.10 -1.99 -10.85
CA ILE A 160 6.69 -1.20 -9.76
C ILE A 160 7.68 -2.06 -8.96
N LYS A 161 7.28 -3.28 -8.57
CA LYS A 161 8.12 -4.20 -7.80
C LYS A 161 9.40 -4.59 -8.52
N THR A 162 9.33 -4.70 -9.84
CA THR A 162 10.47 -5.13 -10.68
C THR A 162 11.37 -3.96 -11.06
N GLN A 163 10.81 -2.78 -11.30
CA GLN A 163 11.52 -1.63 -11.88
C GLN A 163 11.91 -0.56 -10.87
N CYS A 164 11.38 -0.59 -9.64
CA CYS A 164 11.70 0.37 -8.58
C CYS A 164 12.61 -0.24 -7.51
N SER A 165 13.63 0.50 -7.13
CA SER A 165 14.55 0.21 -6.01
C SER A 165 14.09 0.78 -4.66
N GLY A 166 13.03 1.61 -4.65
CA GLY A 166 12.46 2.16 -3.41
C GLY A 166 11.54 3.36 -3.63
N ALA A 167 10.99 3.90 -2.54
CA ALA A 167 10.03 5.01 -2.59
C ALA A 167 10.63 6.34 -3.09
N THR A 168 11.95 6.50 -3.01
CA THR A 168 12.70 7.67 -3.50
C THR A 168 13.34 7.46 -4.86
N ASP A 169 13.21 6.26 -5.45
CA ASP A 169 13.69 5.97 -6.79
C ASP A 169 12.96 6.88 -7.79
N LYS A 170 13.72 7.67 -8.56
CA LYS A 170 13.21 8.55 -9.61
C LYS A 170 13.75 8.16 -11.00
N SER A 171 14.23 6.93 -11.16
CA SER A 171 14.64 6.42 -12.47
C SER A 171 13.47 6.39 -13.45
N ASP A 172 13.74 6.59 -14.74
CA ASP A 172 12.72 6.60 -15.78
C ASP A 172 11.86 5.33 -15.78
N LYS A 173 12.47 4.18 -15.50
CA LYS A 173 11.78 2.89 -15.39
C LYS A 173 10.78 2.90 -14.24
N CYS A 174 11.22 3.26 -13.04
CA CYS A 174 10.34 3.34 -11.87
C CYS A 174 9.26 4.42 -12.01
N CYS A 175 9.58 5.56 -12.62
CA CYS A 175 8.64 6.63 -12.89
C CYS A 175 7.57 6.23 -13.91
N SER A 176 7.97 5.51 -14.96
CA SER A 176 7.05 4.93 -15.94
C SER A 176 6.11 3.90 -15.29
N SER A 177 6.63 2.99 -14.47
CA SER A 177 5.82 1.97 -13.78
C SER A 177 4.81 2.56 -12.78
N ARG A 178 5.12 3.73 -12.20
CA ARG A 178 4.22 4.41 -11.24
C ARG A 178 3.29 5.43 -11.89
N LYS A 179 3.28 5.60 -13.21
CA LYS A 179 2.50 6.65 -13.88
C LYS A 179 1.00 6.56 -13.59
N CYS A 180 0.49 5.36 -13.32
CA CYS A 180 -0.90 5.10 -12.97
C CYS A 180 -1.14 4.85 -11.47
N LEU A 181 -0.12 5.05 -10.63
CA LEU A 181 -0.21 4.90 -9.18
C LEU A 181 -0.77 6.18 -8.55
N LEU A 182 -1.87 6.07 -7.81
CA LEU A 182 -2.40 7.15 -7.01
C LEU A 182 -1.66 7.25 -5.67
N MET A 183 -1.39 8.47 -5.26
CA MET A 183 -0.75 8.80 -3.99
C MET A 183 -1.40 10.05 -3.39
N PRO A 184 -1.23 10.33 -2.09
CA PRO A 184 -1.72 11.57 -1.50
C PRO A 184 -1.22 12.80 -2.27
N LYS A 185 -2.00 13.88 -2.30
CA LYS A 185 -1.55 15.16 -2.86
C LYS A 185 -0.28 15.67 -2.16
N THR A 186 -0.21 15.54 -0.84
CA THR A 186 0.95 15.89 0.00
C THR A 186 1.05 14.93 1.22
N PRO A 187 2.22 14.36 1.51
CA PRO A 187 3.40 14.32 0.65
C PRO A 187 3.16 13.40 -0.55
N ASN A 188 3.61 13.83 -1.73
CA ASN A 188 3.63 13.00 -2.93
C ASN A 188 5.08 12.69 -3.34
N ARG A 189 5.23 11.71 -4.24
CA ARG A 189 6.51 11.31 -4.85
C ARG A 189 6.41 11.37 -6.37
N CYS A 190 5.72 12.39 -6.89
CA CYS A 190 5.64 12.58 -8.33
C CYS A 190 7.05 12.71 -8.91
N CYS A 191 7.29 11.97 -9.99
CA CYS A 191 8.50 12.10 -10.78
C CYS A 191 8.49 13.39 -11.59
N ASP A 192 9.63 13.67 -12.21
CA ASP A 192 9.71 14.71 -13.22
C ASP A 192 9.04 14.22 -14.52
N GLY A 193 8.38 15.11 -15.24
CA GLY A 193 7.71 14.85 -16.51
C GLY A 193 8.69 14.80 -17.67
N ALA A 194 8.18 14.52 -18.87
CA ALA A 194 8.98 14.47 -20.09
C ALA A 194 9.67 15.82 -20.43
N ASP A 195 9.16 16.93 -19.89
CA ASP A 195 9.76 18.26 -20.01
C ASP A 195 10.85 18.56 -18.95
N GLY A 196 11.21 17.57 -18.13
CA GLY A 196 12.18 17.68 -17.05
C GLY A 196 11.68 18.45 -15.82
N LYS A 197 10.39 18.81 -15.76
CA LYS A 197 9.81 19.54 -14.62
C LYS A 197 9.04 18.59 -13.71
N PRO A 198 8.94 18.86 -12.39
CA PRO A 198 8.14 18.05 -11.49
C PRO A 198 6.69 17.94 -11.96
N MET A 199 6.19 16.70 -12.09
CA MET A 199 4.77 16.45 -12.26
C MET A 199 3.99 16.88 -11.01
N THR A 200 2.70 17.13 -11.18
CA THR A 200 1.82 17.53 -10.09
C THR A 200 0.75 16.48 -9.82
N GLY A 201 0.40 16.31 -8.55
CA GLY A 201 -0.76 15.52 -8.18
C GLY A 201 -2.07 16.17 -8.63
N HIS A 202 -2.87 15.44 -9.41
CA HIS A 202 -4.21 15.83 -9.83
C HIS A 202 -5.28 14.96 -9.16
N HIS A 203 -6.28 15.60 -8.54
CA HIS A 203 -7.44 14.92 -7.95
C HIS A 203 -8.39 14.43 -9.04
N LEU A 204 -8.32 13.14 -9.39
CA LEU A 204 -9.22 12.52 -10.38
C LEU A 204 -10.69 12.64 -9.97
N LEU A 205 -10.99 12.49 -8.69
CA LEU A 205 -12.26 12.91 -8.10
C LEU A 205 -12.04 14.29 -7.46
N PRO A 206 -12.53 15.38 -8.08
CA PRO A 206 -12.16 16.72 -7.65
C PRO A 206 -12.64 17.07 -6.24
N SER A 207 -11.76 17.70 -5.46
CA SER A 207 -12.06 18.15 -4.09
C SER A 207 -13.33 19.00 -3.95
N LYS A 208 -13.77 19.69 -5.02
CA LYS A 208 -15.03 20.47 -5.03
C LYS A 208 -16.29 19.63 -4.79
N GLU A 209 -16.25 18.32 -5.05
CA GLU A 209 -17.39 17.43 -4.82
C GLU A 209 -17.59 17.11 -3.32
N PHE A 210 -16.56 17.36 -2.51
CA PHE A 210 -16.58 17.17 -1.05
C PHE A 210 -16.66 18.50 -0.30
N VAL A 211 -15.79 19.46 -0.65
CA VAL A 211 -15.54 20.66 0.15
C VAL A 211 -15.54 21.95 -0.67
N ALA A 212 -15.91 23.07 -0.04
CA ALA A 212 -15.81 24.39 -0.67
C ALA A 212 -14.34 24.74 -0.96
N HIS A 213 -14.11 25.55 -2.00
CA HIS A 213 -12.74 25.96 -2.39
C HIS A 213 -11.95 26.59 -1.24
N VAL A 214 -12.60 27.40 -0.39
CA VAL A 214 -12.01 28.11 0.75
C VAL A 214 -11.53 27.18 1.87
N ASN A 215 -11.99 25.92 1.91
CA ASN A 215 -11.69 24.97 2.97
C ASN A 215 -10.74 23.85 2.52
N ARG A 216 -10.06 24.01 1.38
CA ARG A 216 -9.09 23.01 0.90
C ARG A 216 -7.79 23.12 1.71
N GLY A 217 -7.16 21.98 1.97
CA GLY A 217 -5.90 21.85 2.73
C GLY A 217 -6.08 21.52 4.21
N SER A 218 -7.31 21.50 4.74
CA SER A 218 -7.61 21.05 6.10
C SER A 218 -8.79 20.09 6.08
N ALA A 219 -8.93 19.28 7.13
CA ALA A 219 -10.06 18.36 7.27
C ALA A 219 -11.37 19.15 7.34
N ASP A 220 -12.29 18.87 6.42
CA ASP A 220 -13.64 19.42 6.45
C ASP A 220 -14.45 18.84 7.60
N ALA A 221 -15.08 19.70 8.39
CA ALA A 221 -15.76 19.29 9.62
C ALA A 221 -16.95 18.35 9.38
N ALA A 222 -17.60 18.40 8.22
CA ALA A 222 -18.76 17.56 7.91
C ALA A 222 -18.35 16.19 7.36
N THR A 223 -17.30 16.15 6.55
CA THR A 223 -16.92 14.97 5.76
C THR A 223 -15.64 14.28 6.23
N ASN A 224 -14.83 14.96 7.05
CA ASN A 224 -13.44 14.64 7.34
C ASN A 224 -12.53 14.65 6.08
N TYR A 225 -13.00 15.22 4.96
CA TYR A 225 -12.23 15.26 3.73
C TYR A 225 -11.11 16.29 3.81
N GLU A 226 -9.89 15.85 3.51
CA GLU A 226 -8.70 16.70 3.44
C GLU A 226 -8.06 16.56 2.05
N SER A 227 -8.06 17.64 1.26
CA SER A 227 -7.56 17.60 -0.11
C SER A 227 -6.09 17.18 -0.21
N ASP A 228 -5.29 17.45 0.81
CA ASP A 228 -3.86 17.14 0.82
C ASP A 228 -3.60 15.64 1.01
N LYS A 229 -4.49 14.94 1.69
CA LYS A 229 -4.42 13.48 1.89
C LYS A 229 -5.14 12.69 0.80
N ALA A 230 -5.98 13.35 0.01
CA ALA A 230 -6.78 12.70 -1.03
C ALA A 230 -5.91 12.10 -2.14
N PRO A 231 -6.33 10.97 -2.73
CA PRO A 231 -5.59 10.29 -3.80
C PRO A 231 -5.51 11.16 -5.07
N CYS A 232 -4.30 11.31 -5.58
CA CYS A 232 -3.96 12.06 -6.78
C CYS A 232 -3.14 11.22 -7.75
N LEU A 233 -3.34 11.49 -9.03
CA LEU A 233 -2.52 10.98 -10.12
C LEU A 233 -1.44 11.99 -10.48
N CYS A 234 -0.19 11.54 -10.67
CA CYS A 234 0.89 12.43 -11.11
C CYS A 234 0.78 12.70 -12.62
N VAL A 235 0.53 13.97 -12.96
CA VAL A 235 0.35 14.43 -14.34
C VAL A 235 1.27 15.62 -14.63
N GLU A 236 1.66 15.77 -15.88
CA GLU A 236 2.55 16.80 -16.37
C GLU A 236 1.87 18.17 -16.39
N GLY A 237 2.65 19.17 -15.97
CA GLY A 237 2.21 20.56 -15.88
C GLY A 237 1.38 20.89 -14.64
N HIS A 238 1.19 22.19 -14.44
CA HIS A 238 0.41 22.76 -13.32
C HIS A 238 -0.87 23.46 -13.83
N SER A 239 -1.03 23.58 -15.15
CA SER A 239 -2.12 24.32 -15.76
C SER A 239 -3.37 23.47 -15.85
N HIS A 240 -4.53 24.08 -15.64
CA HIS A 240 -5.82 23.46 -15.95
C HIS A 240 -6.27 23.69 -17.40
N ALA A 241 -5.36 24.17 -18.27
CA ALA A 241 -5.66 24.38 -19.68
C ALA A 241 -5.71 23.05 -20.45
N LEU A 242 -6.70 22.90 -21.33
CA LEU A 242 -6.94 21.71 -22.18
C LEU A 242 -5.74 21.23 -23.02
N ARG A 243 -4.73 22.09 -23.22
CA ARG A 243 -3.50 21.75 -23.95
C ARG A 243 -2.43 21.04 -23.10
N THR A 244 -2.67 20.85 -21.81
CA THR A 244 -1.74 20.20 -20.88
C THR A 244 -2.34 18.90 -20.36
N GLU A 245 -1.52 17.90 -20.03
CA GLU A 245 -1.99 16.61 -19.48
C GLU A 245 -2.90 16.84 -18.26
N HIS A 246 -2.46 17.68 -17.32
CA HIS A 246 -3.25 18.05 -16.15
C HIS A 246 -4.64 18.61 -16.50
N GLY A 247 -4.69 19.55 -17.44
CA GLY A 247 -5.97 20.12 -17.91
C GLY A 247 -6.82 19.11 -18.67
N GLN A 248 -6.24 18.23 -19.49
CA GLN A 248 -6.96 17.20 -20.23
C GLN A 248 -7.66 16.22 -19.29
N VAL A 249 -6.95 15.69 -18.29
CA VAL A 249 -7.53 14.78 -17.29
C VAL A 249 -8.66 15.47 -16.52
N GLY A 250 -8.42 16.69 -16.03
CA GLY A 250 -9.43 17.44 -15.27
C GLY A 250 -10.67 17.83 -16.09
N CYS A 251 -10.50 18.22 -17.34
CA CYS A 251 -11.61 18.51 -18.24
C CYS A 251 -12.39 17.25 -18.59
N ASN A 252 -11.70 16.11 -18.79
CA ASN A 252 -12.33 14.84 -19.10
C ASN A 252 -13.23 14.35 -17.94
N TYR A 253 -12.87 14.62 -16.68
CA TYR A 253 -13.77 14.36 -15.55
C TYR A 253 -15.11 15.09 -15.71
N THR A 254 -15.06 16.35 -16.13
CA THR A 254 -16.29 17.15 -16.32
C THR A 254 -17.14 16.58 -17.46
N VAL A 255 -16.51 16.13 -18.55
CA VAL A 255 -17.19 15.45 -19.67
C VAL A 255 -17.88 14.18 -19.19
N GLU A 256 -17.14 13.28 -18.54
CA GLU A 256 -17.66 11.98 -18.08
C GLU A 256 -18.76 12.14 -17.02
N ARG A 257 -18.58 13.07 -16.08
CA ARG A 257 -19.60 13.40 -15.07
C ARG A 257 -20.87 13.93 -15.70
N ASN A 258 -20.76 14.88 -16.63
CA ASN A 258 -21.94 15.48 -17.26
C ASN A 258 -22.67 14.45 -18.13
N ALA A 259 -21.94 13.56 -18.81
CA ALA A 259 -22.53 12.44 -19.54
C ALA A 259 -23.29 11.49 -18.60
N TRP A 260 -22.72 11.16 -17.43
CA TRP A 260 -23.41 10.34 -16.43
C TRP A 260 -24.69 11.01 -15.91
N LEU A 261 -24.63 12.31 -15.59
CA LEU A 261 -25.78 13.07 -15.08
C LEU A 261 -26.89 13.25 -16.12
N ALA A 262 -26.54 13.32 -17.41
CA ALA A 262 -27.49 13.47 -18.51
C ALA A 262 -28.10 12.13 -18.95
N ASN A 263 -27.51 11.00 -18.56
CA ASN A 263 -27.99 9.68 -18.96
C ASN A 263 -29.37 9.40 -18.33
N PRO A 264 -30.43 9.15 -19.14
CA PRO A 264 -31.76 8.83 -18.63
C PRO A 264 -31.80 7.64 -17.66
N ALA A 265 -30.92 6.66 -17.83
CA ALA A 265 -30.81 5.49 -16.95
C ALA A 265 -30.35 5.82 -15.52
N ASN A 266 -29.87 7.04 -15.28
CA ASN A 266 -29.39 7.52 -13.98
C ASN A 266 -30.36 8.49 -13.30
N ARG A 267 -31.53 8.77 -13.88
CA ARG A 267 -32.55 9.61 -13.23
C ARG A 267 -32.99 9.00 -11.91
N GLY A 268 -33.13 9.84 -10.89
CA GLY A 268 -33.46 9.41 -9.53
C GLY A 268 -32.36 8.64 -8.79
N LYS A 269 -31.19 8.38 -9.40
CA LYS A 269 -30.05 7.76 -8.72
C LYS A 269 -29.15 8.83 -8.09
N ALA A 270 -28.65 8.60 -6.88
CA ALA A 270 -27.67 9.50 -6.30
C ALA A 270 -26.33 9.44 -7.05
N TYR A 271 -25.69 10.59 -7.23
CA TYR A 271 -24.27 10.67 -7.59
C TYR A 271 -23.44 10.44 -6.32
N THR A 272 -23.09 9.17 -6.08
CA THR A 272 -22.44 8.72 -4.85
C THR A 272 -20.91 8.83 -4.88
N LEU A 273 -20.26 8.60 -3.74
CA LEU A 273 -18.79 8.48 -3.68
C LEU A 273 -18.26 7.39 -4.64
N ALA A 274 -18.91 6.23 -4.70
CA ALA A 274 -18.52 5.15 -5.60
C ALA A 274 -18.64 5.55 -7.08
N VAL A 275 -19.73 6.22 -7.46
CA VAL A 275 -19.92 6.78 -8.82
C VAL A 275 -18.85 7.82 -9.12
N GLY A 276 -18.52 8.69 -8.17
CA GLY A 276 -17.44 9.67 -8.30
C GLY A 276 -16.07 9.01 -8.51
N CYS A 277 -15.77 7.93 -7.78
CA CYS A 277 -14.52 7.16 -7.97
C CYS A 277 -14.47 6.51 -9.36
N GLU A 278 -15.58 5.95 -9.84
CA GLU A 278 -15.67 5.36 -11.18
C GLU A 278 -15.41 6.42 -12.27
N ILE A 279 -16.09 7.57 -12.18
CA ILE A 279 -15.95 8.66 -13.15
C ILE A 279 -14.56 9.30 -13.08
N GLY A 280 -14.02 9.45 -11.87
CA GLY A 280 -12.64 9.89 -11.66
C GLY A 280 -11.65 8.96 -12.36
N ALA A 281 -11.79 7.65 -12.17
CA ALA A 281 -10.95 6.66 -12.83
C ALA A 281 -11.07 6.72 -14.36
N LYS A 282 -12.30 6.80 -14.87
CA LYS A 282 -12.58 6.91 -16.32
C LYS A 282 -11.97 8.18 -16.93
N SER A 283 -11.91 9.27 -16.17
CA SER A 283 -11.39 10.55 -16.67
C SER A 283 -9.90 10.51 -17.07
N ALA A 284 -9.11 9.62 -16.45
CA ALA A 284 -7.69 9.46 -16.76
C ALA A 284 -7.42 8.54 -17.96
N VAL A 285 -8.34 7.64 -18.30
CA VAL A 285 -8.12 6.63 -19.35
C VAL A 285 -7.92 7.32 -20.69
N GLY A 286 -6.78 7.07 -21.33
CA GLY A 286 -6.41 7.69 -22.61
C GLY A 286 -6.12 9.20 -22.55
N LYS A 287 -6.02 9.79 -21.35
CA LYS A 287 -5.66 11.21 -21.13
C LYS A 287 -4.32 11.39 -20.42
N VAL A 288 -3.76 10.30 -19.90
CA VAL A 288 -2.46 10.27 -19.23
C VAL A 288 -1.40 9.95 -20.27
N ASN A 289 -0.33 10.74 -20.28
CA ASN A 289 0.85 10.50 -21.10
C ASN A 289 1.55 9.25 -20.58
N VAL A 290 1.61 8.20 -21.40
CA VAL A 290 2.31 6.95 -21.07
C VAL A 290 3.40 6.67 -22.11
N PRO A 291 4.45 5.91 -21.77
CA PRO A 291 5.49 5.56 -22.74
C PRO A 291 4.90 4.87 -23.99
N PRO A 292 5.53 5.03 -25.17
CA PRO A 292 5.10 4.34 -26.39
C PRO A 292 4.98 2.83 -26.18
N GLY A 293 3.86 2.24 -26.62
CA GLY A 293 3.58 0.80 -26.46
C GLY A 293 2.98 0.41 -25.11
N ALA A 294 2.86 1.33 -24.14
CA ALA A 294 2.14 1.06 -22.90
C ALA A 294 0.62 1.07 -23.12
N THR A 295 -0.10 0.22 -22.40
CA THR A 295 -1.56 0.05 -22.52
C THR A 295 -2.37 1.21 -21.92
N GLY A 296 -1.70 2.22 -21.34
CA GLY A 296 -2.35 3.30 -20.59
C GLY A 296 -2.78 2.87 -19.19
N CYS A 297 -3.42 3.78 -18.44
CA CYS A 297 -3.94 3.45 -17.12
C CYS A 297 -5.22 2.61 -17.20
N ASN A 298 -5.25 1.51 -16.46
CA ASN A 298 -6.42 0.65 -16.33
C ASN A 298 -7.50 1.32 -15.45
N LYS A 299 -8.74 1.42 -15.97
CA LYS A 299 -9.89 2.05 -15.28
C LYS A 299 -10.17 1.38 -13.93
N GLU A 300 -10.32 0.07 -13.91
CA GLU A 300 -10.69 -0.69 -12.71
C GLU A 300 -9.62 -0.56 -11.63
N CYS A 301 -8.35 -0.55 -12.04
CA CYS A 301 -7.25 -0.30 -11.14
C CYS A 301 -7.31 1.11 -10.52
N LEU A 302 -7.46 2.15 -11.35
CA LEU A 302 -7.59 3.52 -10.86
C LEU A 302 -8.80 3.68 -9.94
N GLN A 303 -9.93 3.05 -10.26
CA GLN A 303 -11.13 3.09 -9.43
C GLN A 303 -10.86 2.46 -8.06
N LYS A 304 -10.24 1.27 -8.00
CA LYS A 304 -9.86 0.62 -6.74
C LYS A 304 -8.88 1.47 -5.93
N GLN A 305 -7.94 2.14 -6.59
CA GLN A 305 -7.03 3.07 -5.92
C GLN A 305 -7.76 4.29 -5.33
N LEU A 306 -8.75 4.85 -6.04
CA LEU A 306 -9.57 5.96 -5.55
C LEU A 306 -10.42 5.52 -4.35
N GLU A 307 -11.10 4.38 -4.45
CA GLU A 307 -11.90 3.80 -3.37
C GLU A 307 -11.04 3.59 -2.11
N ASN A 308 -9.90 2.91 -2.25
CA ASN A 308 -8.97 2.64 -1.14
C ASN A 308 -8.37 3.94 -0.57
N GLY A 309 -8.07 4.92 -1.42
CA GLY A 309 -7.54 6.21 -1.02
C GLY A 309 -8.52 6.99 -0.15
N HIS A 310 -9.78 7.09 -0.57
CA HIS A 310 -10.82 7.78 0.21
C HIS A 310 -11.21 7.00 1.47
N GLN A 311 -11.20 5.65 1.43
CA GLN A 311 -11.46 4.84 2.62
C GLN A 311 -10.43 5.10 3.73
N LYS A 312 -9.15 5.28 3.39
CA LYS A 312 -8.07 5.61 4.34
C LYS A 312 -8.25 6.98 5.01
N MET A 313 -9.07 7.86 4.45
CA MET A 313 -9.34 9.18 5.00
C MET A 313 -10.41 9.16 6.10
N GLU A 314 -11.00 8.00 6.40
CA GLU A 314 -12.03 7.86 7.44
C GLU A 314 -13.17 8.88 7.25
N LEU A 315 -13.64 9.00 6.01
CA LEU A 315 -14.73 9.92 5.67
C LEU A 315 -16.02 9.53 6.40
N THR A 316 -16.80 10.55 6.77
CA THR A 316 -18.13 10.32 7.34
C THR A 316 -19.07 9.72 6.29
N ILE A 317 -18.95 10.16 5.03
CA ILE A 317 -19.68 9.61 3.87
C ILE A 317 -19.16 8.22 3.47
N LYS A 318 -20.09 7.32 3.15
CA LYS A 318 -19.85 5.95 2.73
C LYS A 318 -19.92 5.82 1.20
N PRO A 319 -19.48 4.69 0.62
CA PRO A 319 -19.43 4.52 -0.84
C PRO A 319 -20.76 4.78 -1.56
N ASN A 320 -21.89 4.46 -0.93
CA ASN A 320 -23.24 4.63 -1.50
C ASN A 320 -23.91 5.94 -1.09
N ASP A 321 -23.26 6.80 -0.32
CA ASP A 321 -23.81 8.09 0.06
C ASP A 321 -23.59 9.11 -1.07
N PRO A 322 -24.53 10.05 -1.28
CA PRO A 322 -24.36 11.15 -2.22
C PRO A 322 -23.11 11.97 -1.89
N LEU A 323 -22.36 12.38 -2.91
CA LEU A 323 -21.27 13.33 -2.71
C LEU A 323 -21.86 14.70 -2.27
N PRO A 324 -21.40 15.27 -1.14
CA PRO A 324 -22.10 16.36 -0.46
C PRO A 324 -22.27 17.63 -1.28
N ARG A 325 -21.38 17.88 -2.25
CA ARG A 325 -21.43 19.07 -3.11
C ARG A 325 -21.65 18.74 -4.59
N ALA A 326 -21.83 17.47 -4.93
CA ALA A 326 -22.02 17.06 -6.31
C ALA A 326 -23.42 17.43 -6.81
N LYS A 327 -23.49 17.89 -8.06
CA LYS A 327 -24.77 18.02 -8.77
C LYS A 327 -25.41 16.63 -8.87
N GLN A 328 -26.67 16.53 -8.46
CA GLN A 328 -27.46 15.31 -8.57
C GLN A 328 -28.22 15.28 -9.90
N PRO A 329 -28.51 14.09 -10.46
CA PRO A 329 -29.34 13.98 -11.65
C PRO A 329 -30.79 14.41 -11.33
N PRO A 330 -31.59 14.76 -12.37
CA PRO A 330 -32.99 15.09 -12.16
C PRO A 330 -33.77 13.90 -11.57
N PRO A 331 -34.91 14.17 -10.90
CA PRO A 331 -35.77 13.12 -10.38
C PRO A 331 -36.26 12.18 -11.49
N ALA A 332 -36.70 10.98 -11.11
CA ALA A 332 -37.35 10.06 -12.03
C ALA A 332 -38.58 10.74 -12.65
N ILE A 333 -38.84 10.47 -13.94
CA ILE A 333 -40.13 10.86 -14.53
C ILE A 333 -41.17 9.92 -13.95
N VAL A 334 -42.06 10.45 -13.11
CA VAL A 334 -43.31 9.81 -12.77
C VAL A 334 -44.28 10.21 -13.89
N LEU A 335 -44.73 9.25 -14.68
CA LEU A 335 -45.89 9.46 -15.54
C LEU A 335 -47.10 9.29 -14.62
N ASP A 336 -47.82 10.37 -14.36
CA ASP A 336 -49.12 10.28 -13.71
C ASP A 336 -50.07 9.62 -14.72
N ASP A 337 -50.57 8.43 -14.37
CA ASP A 337 -51.57 7.66 -15.14
C ASP A 337 -52.94 8.36 -15.15
#